data_AF-A0A2A5S1U9-F1
#
_entry.id   AF-A0A2A5S1U9-F1
#
_cell.length_a   1.000
_cell.length_b   1.000
_cell.length_c   1.000
_cell.angle_alpha   90.00
_cell.angle_beta   90.00
_cell.angle_gamma   90.00
#
_symmetry.space_group_name_H-M   'P 1'
#
loop_
_entity.id
_entity.type
_entity.pdbx_description
1 polymer ?
#
loop_
_entity_poly.entity_id
_entity_poly.type
_entity_poly.pdbx_seq_one_letter_code
_entity_poly.pdbx_strand_id
1 'polypeptide(L)'
;MFYYEAYIYEGHLTDAQAVAELGTPKNLARRLLADYYVGDEKEVSFENTKSPFKLARVIIQAVFASPILIPVMIAFLAVIFAVLIIFITLVLTVLIFIGAIGIAGVISSIGGILILTQSVLGGLFYISCGITLIGLVMILSPISLIVINWLKLMFNLVIKWIGKKMVNKKGVRHES
;
A
#
# COMPACT_ATOMS: atom_id res chain seq x y z
N MET A 1 -39.16 -22.53 -0.11
CA MET A 1 -39.79 -23.21 1.04
C MET A 1 -41.22 -23.68 0.77
N PHE A 2 -42.04 -22.96 -0.01
CA PHE A 2 -43.47 -23.25 -0.20
C PHE A 2 -43.85 -24.53 -0.99
N TYR A 3 -42.92 -25.20 -1.68
CA TYR A 3 -43.27 -26.32 -2.56
C TYR A 3 -43.66 -27.60 -1.79
N TYR A 4 -42.93 -27.93 -0.73
CA TYR A 4 -43.16 -29.18 0.01
C TYR A 4 -44.40 -29.12 0.90
N GLU A 5 -44.75 -27.95 1.44
CA GLU A 5 -46.01 -27.77 2.18
C GLU A 5 -47.22 -27.91 1.26
N ALA A 6 -47.17 -27.36 0.04
CA ALA A 6 -48.22 -27.53 -0.95
C ALA A 6 -48.38 -29.00 -1.36
N TYR A 7 -47.27 -29.74 -1.55
CA TYR A 7 -47.31 -31.16 -1.91
C TYR A 7 -47.95 -32.05 -0.83
N ILE A 8 -47.65 -31.79 0.45
CA ILE A 8 -48.25 -32.52 1.58
C ILE A 8 -49.74 -32.19 1.70
N TYR A 9 -50.10 -30.93 1.47
CA TYR A 9 -51.48 -30.44 1.57
C TYR A 9 -52.37 -30.93 0.42
N GLU A 10 -51.89 -30.88 -0.83
CA GLU A 10 -52.61 -31.35 -2.01
C GLU A 10 -52.68 -32.89 -2.09
N GLY A 11 -51.68 -33.59 -1.57
CA GLY A 11 -51.65 -35.05 -1.54
C GLY A 11 -52.46 -35.71 -0.41
N HIS A 12 -53.09 -34.92 0.47
CA HIS A 12 -53.83 -35.41 1.65
C HIS A 12 -53.05 -36.43 2.50
N LEU A 13 -51.72 -36.32 2.57
CA LEU A 13 -50.91 -37.28 3.30
C LEU A 13 -51.04 -37.05 4.82
N THR A 14 -51.32 -38.12 5.56
CA THR A 14 -51.26 -38.11 7.03
C THR A 14 -49.80 -38.02 7.48
N ASP A 15 -49.53 -37.39 8.64
CA ASP A 15 -48.17 -37.18 9.19
C ASP A 15 -47.28 -38.44 9.15
N ALA A 16 -47.87 -39.62 9.35
CA ALA A 16 -47.17 -40.90 9.29
C ALA A 16 -46.68 -41.29 7.88
N GLN A 17 -47.42 -40.92 6.83
CA GLN A 17 -47.05 -41.20 5.43
C GLN A 17 -46.05 -40.17 4.89
N ALA A 18 -46.17 -38.90 5.29
CA ALA A 18 -45.20 -37.85 4.93
C ALA A 18 -43.78 -38.19 5.44
N VAL A 19 -43.68 -38.78 6.64
CA VAL A 19 -42.40 -39.23 7.22
C VAL A 19 -41.82 -40.45 6.50
N ALA A 20 -42.66 -41.32 5.95
CA ALA A 20 -42.22 -42.50 5.20
C ALA A 20 -41.65 -42.13 3.82
N GLU A 21 -42.22 -41.12 3.16
CA GLU A 21 -41.86 -40.73 1.80
C GLU A 21 -40.78 -39.63 1.74
N LEU A 22 -40.87 -38.62 2.62
CA LEU A 22 -39.91 -37.51 2.67
C LEU A 22 -38.79 -37.73 3.71
N GLY A 23 -38.90 -38.80 4.49
CA GLY A 23 -37.98 -39.12 5.59
C GLY A 23 -38.28 -38.32 6.86
N THR A 24 -37.46 -38.53 7.88
CA THR A 24 -37.62 -37.79 9.14
C THR A 24 -37.41 -36.28 8.93
N PRO A 25 -38.14 -35.42 9.66
CA PRO A 25 -38.04 -33.96 9.50
C PRO A 25 -36.60 -33.42 9.67
N LYS A 26 -35.78 -34.12 10.47
CA LYS A 26 -34.36 -33.83 10.66
C LYS A 26 -33.50 -34.14 9.42
N ASN A 27 -33.81 -35.22 8.71
CA ASN A 27 -33.11 -35.58 7.47
C ASN A 27 -33.51 -34.67 6.31
N LEU A 28 -34.79 -34.29 6.24
CA LEU A 28 -35.28 -33.33 5.24
C LEU A 28 -34.63 -31.95 5.44
N ALA A 29 -34.58 -31.44 6.67
CA ALA A 29 -33.92 -30.16 6.96
C ALA A 29 -32.42 -30.18 6.60
N ARG A 30 -31.73 -31.31 6.85
CA ARG A 30 -30.32 -31.46 6.49
C ARG A 30 -30.11 -31.51 4.97
N ARG A 31 -31.00 -32.17 4.23
CA ARG A 31 -30.99 -32.18 2.76
C ARG A 31 -31.31 -30.82 2.18
N LEU A 32 -32.28 -30.09 2.76
CA LEU A 32 -32.63 -28.73 2.36
C LEU A 32 -31.47 -27.75 2.62
N LEU A 33 -30.79 -27.87 3.76
CA LEU A 33 -29.58 -27.09 4.05
C LEU A 33 -28.46 -27.47 3.10
N ALA A 34 -28.25 -28.75 2.80
CA ALA A 34 -27.25 -29.18 1.83
C ALA A 34 -27.57 -28.63 0.43
N ASP A 35 -28.81 -28.73 -0.05
CA ASP A 35 -29.22 -28.15 -1.34
C ASP A 35 -29.15 -26.62 -1.34
N TYR A 36 -29.39 -25.95 -0.21
CA TYR A 36 -29.22 -24.51 -0.06
C TYR A 36 -27.75 -24.09 -0.08
N TYR A 37 -26.88 -24.84 0.59
CA TYR A 37 -25.42 -24.59 0.61
C TYR A 37 -24.74 -25.03 -0.69
N VAL A 38 -25.24 -26.06 -1.38
CA VAL A 38 -24.78 -26.47 -2.72
C VAL A 38 -25.28 -25.49 -3.79
N GLY A 39 -26.47 -24.89 -3.60
CA GLY A 39 -26.95 -23.79 -4.44
C GLY A 39 -26.23 -22.45 -4.22
N ASP A 40 -25.46 -22.32 -3.13
CA ASP A 40 -24.65 -21.14 -2.80
C ASP A 40 -23.14 -21.47 -2.71
N GLU A 41 -22.76 -22.71 -3.03
CA GLU A 41 -21.48 -22.94 -3.67
C GLU A 41 -21.56 -22.11 -4.92
N LYS A 42 -20.80 -21.01 -4.91
CA LYS A 42 -20.39 -20.29 -6.09
C LYS A 42 -19.59 -21.27 -6.93
N GLU A 43 -20.27 -22.24 -7.55
CA GLU A 43 -20.10 -22.49 -8.95
C GLU A 43 -19.94 -21.11 -9.56
N VAL A 44 -18.73 -20.86 -10.01
CA VAL A 44 -18.41 -19.67 -10.77
C VAL A 44 -19.27 -19.81 -12.01
N SER A 45 -20.52 -19.39 -11.91
CA SER A 45 -21.51 -19.47 -12.96
C SER A 45 -21.01 -18.51 -14.02
N PHE A 46 -20.30 -19.10 -14.97
CA PHE A 46 -19.94 -18.50 -16.24
C PHE A 46 -21.19 -18.25 -17.11
N GLU A 47 -22.40 -18.42 -16.57
CA GLU A 47 -23.65 -17.93 -17.15
C GLU A 47 -23.94 -16.49 -16.71
N ASN A 48 -23.16 -15.59 -17.29
CA ASN A 48 -23.75 -14.41 -17.89
C ASN A 48 -23.06 -14.25 -19.23
N THR A 49 -23.84 -14.35 -20.30
CA THR A 49 -23.52 -14.23 -21.74
C THR A 49 -22.61 -13.03 -22.06
N LYS A 50 -21.35 -13.14 -21.67
CA LYS A 50 -20.25 -12.28 -22.10
C LYS A 50 -19.49 -13.13 -23.10
N SER A 51 -19.45 -12.64 -24.34
CA SER A 51 -18.94 -13.34 -25.51
C SER A 51 -17.79 -14.33 -25.21
N PRO A 52 -17.72 -15.49 -25.89
CA PRO A 52 -16.59 -16.43 -25.71
C PRO A 52 -15.23 -15.75 -25.88
N PHE A 53 -15.20 -14.67 -26.67
CA PHE A 53 -14.07 -13.76 -26.82
C PHE A 53 -13.66 -13.03 -25.53
N LYS A 54 -14.62 -12.58 -24.72
CA LYS A 54 -14.36 -11.95 -23.41
C LYS A 54 -13.84 -12.98 -22.41
N LEU A 55 -14.38 -14.20 -22.42
CA LEU A 55 -13.90 -15.28 -21.56
C LEU A 55 -12.48 -15.70 -21.94
N ALA A 56 -12.23 -15.95 -23.22
CA ALA A 56 -10.91 -16.29 -23.73
C ALA A 56 -9.89 -15.21 -23.41
N ARG A 57 -10.25 -13.92 -23.55
CA ARG A 57 -9.37 -12.81 -23.16
C ARG A 57 -9.05 -12.79 -21.67
N VAL A 58 -10.03 -13.09 -20.80
CA VAL A 58 -9.80 -13.15 -19.34
C VAL A 58 -8.93 -14.35 -18.97
N ILE A 59 -9.15 -15.52 -19.58
CA ILE A 59 -8.33 -16.71 -19.34
C ILE A 59 -6.90 -16.51 -19.86
N ILE A 60 -6.74 -15.91 -21.04
CA ILE A 60 -5.43 -15.53 -21.59
C ILE A 60 -4.74 -14.53 -20.66
N GLN A 61 -5.47 -13.52 -20.15
CA GLN A 61 -4.94 -12.58 -19.16
C GLN A 61 -4.61 -13.26 -17.83
N ALA A 62 -5.36 -14.27 -17.39
CA ALA A 62 -5.10 -15.01 -16.16
C ALA A 62 -3.87 -15.93 -16.30
N VAL A 63 -3.73 -16.61 -17.45
CA VAL A 63 -2.58 -17.46 -17.76
C VAL A 63 -1.31 -16.64 -17.99
N PHE A 64 -1.41 -15.44 -18.59
CA PHE A 64 -0.30 -14.48 -18.67
C PHE A 64 -0.04 -13.72 -17.36
N ALA A 65 -1.04 -13.52 -16.50
CA ALA A 65 -0.85 -12.97 -15.16
C ALA A 65 -0.15 -13.95 -14.21
N SER A 66 -0.29 -15.26 -14.46
CA SER A 66 0.37 -16.32 -13.69
C SER A 66 1.92 -16.21 -13.67
N PRO A 67 2.63 -16.03 -14.81
CA PRO A 67 4.07 -15.78 -14.81
C PRO A 67 4.44 -14.34 -14.39
N ILE A 68 3.48 -13.42 -14.31
CA ILE A 68 3.67 -12.04 -13.83
C ILE A 68 3.72 -12.00 -12.29
N LEU A 69 3.16 -12.98 -11.59
CA LEU A 69 3.08 -12.97 -10.13
C LEU A 69 4.46 -12.99 -9.44
N ILE A 70 5.40 -13.80 -9.97
CA ILE A 70 6.79 -13.89 -9.48
C ILE A 70 7.56 -12.57 -9.70
N PRO A 71 7.65 -12.00 -10.92
CA PRO A 71 8.33 -10.74 -11.14
C PRO A 71 7.63 -9.57 -10.44
N VAL A 72 6.30 -9.60 -10.27
CA VAL A 72 5.57 -8.58 -9.50
C VAL A 72 5.89 -8.66 -8.01
N MET A 73 6.04 -9.85 -7.41
CA MET A 73 6.50 -9.97 -6.03
C MET A 73 7.89 -9.37 -5.82
N ILE A 74 8.83 -9.68 -6.73
CA ILE A 74 10.20 -9.16 -6.67
C ILE A 74 10.20 -7.64 -6.87
N ALA A 75 9.45 -7.13 -7.86
CA ALA A 75 9.30 -5.70 -8.10
C ALA A 75 8.68 -4.98 -6.90
N PHE A 76 7.67 -5.56 -6.27
CA PHE A 76 7.05 -4.99 -5.07
C PHE A 76 8.04 -4.87 -3.91
N LEU A 77 8.86 -5.91 -3.70
CA LEU A 77 9.91 -5.88 -2.69
C LEU A 77 11.00 -4.85 -3.01
N ALA A 78 11.40 -4.75 -4.28
CA ALA A 78 12.35 -3.74 -4.76
C ALA A 78 11.83 -2.31 -4.57
N VAL A 79 10.53 -2.06 -4.81
CA VAL A 79 9.90 -0.76 -4.58
C VAL A 79 9.96 -0.37 -3.10
N ILE A 80 9.68 -1.31 -2.19
CA ILE A 80 9.77 -1.05 -0.74
C ILE A 80 11.21 -0.67 -0.36
N PHE A 81 12.19 -1.42 -0.86
CA PHE A 81 13.60 -1.12 -0.64
C PHE A 81 14.02 0.24 -1.22
N ALA A 82 13.59 0.55 -2.44
CA ALA A 82 13.88 1.81 -3.11
C ALA A 82 13.34 3.00 -2.30
N VAL A 83 12.10 2.91 -1.79
CA VAL A 83 11.51 3.96 -0.95
C VAL A 83 12.35 4.21 0.31
N LEU A 84 12.86 3.14 0.94
CA LEU A 84 13.71 3.24 2.12
C LEU A 84 15.06 3.89 1.79
N ILE A 85 15.69 3.51 0.68
CA ILE A 85 16.94 4.10 0.21
C ILE A 85 16.75 5.58 -0.12
N ILE A 86 15.68 5.96 -0.83
CA ILE A 86 15.38 7.35 -1.16
C ILE A 86 15.30 8.19 0.12
N PHE A 87 14.65 7.69 1.16
CA PHE A 87 14.55 8.39 2.44
C PHE A 87 15.93 8.65 3.06
N ILE A 88 16.78 7.62 3.13
CA ILE A 88 18.13 7.73 3.68
C ILE A 88 18.97 8.70 2.86
N THR A 89 18.98 8.54 1.54
CA THR A 89 19.74 9.39 0.62
C THR A 89 19.29 10.85 0.71
N LEU A 90 17.99 11.11 0.85
CA LEU A 90 17.47 12.47 0.97
C LEU A 90 17.98 13.15 2.25
N VAL A 91 17.95 12.46 3.39
CA VAL A 91 18.49 12.98 4.66
C VAL A 91 20.00 13.24 4.54
N LEU A 92 20.73 12.29 3.97
CA LEU A 92 22.18 12.37 3.82
C LEU A 92 22.58 13.51 2.87
N THR A 93 21.83 13.70 1.77
CA THR A 93 22.04 14.79 0.81
C THR A 93 21.91 16.15 1.48
N VAL A 94 20.87 16.36 2.29
CA VAL A 94 20.66 17.62 3.02
C VAL A 94 21.82 17.89 3.99
N LEU A 95 22.27 16.88 4.72
CA LEU A 95 23.40 16.99 5.66
C LEU A 95 24.70 17.38 4.94
N ILE A 96 25.04 16.67 3.85
CA ILE A 96 26.25 16.94 3.06
C ILE A 96 26.18 18.33 2.43
N PHE A 97 25.03 18.72 1.88
CA PHE A 97 24.86 20.01 1.22
C PHE A 97 25.14 21.17 2.18
N ILE A 98 24.59 21.10 3.40
CA ILE A 98 24.82 22.12 4.43
C ILE A 98 26.29 22.13 4.87
N GLY A 99 26.88 20.94 5.08
CA GLY A 99 28.30 20.80 5.42
C GLY A 99 29.21 21.40 4.34
N ALA A 100 28.93 21.13 3.07
CA ALA A 100 29.69 21.64 1.93
C ALA A 100 29.65 23.16 1.84
N ILE A 101 28.47 23.78 2.00
CA ILE A 101 28.33 25.24 2.01
C ILE A 101 29.09 25.84 3.20
N GLY A 102 29.03 25.21 4.38
CA GLY A 102 29.77 25.67 5.56
C GLY A 102 31.28 25.65 5.35
N ILE A 103 31.81 24.54 4.82
CA ILE A 103 33.24 24.40 4.51
C ILE A 103 33.65 25.41 3.44
N ALA A 104 32.87 25.57 2.36
CA ALA A 104 33.14 26.55 1.31
C ALA A 104 33.15 27.98 1.86
N GLY A 105 32.25 28.31 2.78
CA GLY A 105 32.22 29.62 3.45
C GLY A 105 33.52 29.90 4.23
N VAL A 106 33.97 28.94 5.03
CA VAL A 106 35.22 29.06 5.81
C VAL A 106 36.44 29.20 4.91
N ILE A 107 36.55 28.37 3.86
CA ILE A 107 37.67 28.42 2.92
C ILE A 107 37.68 29.77 2.19
N SER A 108 36.52 30.26 1.75
CA SER A 108 36.39 31.55 1.06
C SER A 108 36.78 32.73 1.97
N SER A 109 36.37 32.71 3.25
CA SER A 109 36.79 33.72 4.22
C SER A 109 38.30 33.73 4.46
N ILE A 110 38.93 32.56 4.62
CA ILE A 110 40.38 32.45 4.83
C ILE A 110 41.13 32.87 3.56
N GLY A 111 40.70 32.40 2.39
CA GLY A 111 41.28 32.77 1.10
C GLY A 111 41.21 34.26 0.84
N GLY A 112 40.11 34.91 1.22
CA GLY A 112 39.96 36.36 1.09
C GLY A 112 40.95 37.17 1.94
N ILE A 113 41.29 36.70 3.15
CA ILE A 113 42.31 37.34 4.00
C ILE A 113 43.70 37.26 3.35
N LEU A 114 44.03 36.11 2.73
CA LEU A 114 45.31 35.93 2.06
C LEU A 114 45.44 36.84 0.82
N ILE A 115 44.38 36.92 0.02
CA ILE A 115 44.34 37.72 -1.23
C ILE A 115 44.33 39.22 -0.93
N LEU A 116 43.92 39.65 0.27
CA LEU A 116 43.90 41.06 0.67
C LEU A 116 45.29 41.72 0.56
N THR A 117 46.36 40.94 0.75
CA THR A 117 47.74 41.41 0.60
C THR A 117 48.15 41.70 -0.84
N GLN A 118 47.49 41.06 -1.82
CA GLN A 118 47.77 41.22 -3.25
C GLN A 118 46.77 42.16 -3.92
N SER A 119 45.51 42.15 -3.50
CA SER A 119 44.44 42.94 -4.09
C SER A 119 43.33 43.17 -3.07
N VAL A 120 43.23 44.41 -2.59
CA VAL A 120 42.26 44.82 -1.58
C VAL A 120 40.82 44.51 -2.03
N LEU A 121 40.50 44.81 -3.29
CA LEU A 121 39.17 44.59 -3.85
C LEU A 121 38.80 43.09 -3.92
N GLY A 122 39.74 42.25 -4.35
CA GLY A 122 39.54 40.80 -4.44
C GLY A 122 39.38 40.17 -3.07
N GLY A 123 40.24 40.52 -2.11
CA GLY A 123 40.15 40.04 -0.74
C GLY A 123 38.81 40.39 -0.09
N LEU A 124 38.33 41.64 -0.25
CA LEU A 124 37.04 42.08 0.28
C LEU A 124 35.86 41.31 -0.33
N PHE A 125 35.93 40.97 -1.63
CA PHE A 125 34.91 40.18 -2.31
C PHE A 125 34.82 38.76 -1.76
N TYR A 126 35.96 38.07 -1.59
CA TYR A 126 36.00 36.71 -1.02
C TYR A 126 35.57 36.68 0.45
N ILE A 127 35.98 37.66 1.25
CA ILE A 127 35.56 37.78 2.66
C ILE A 127 34.04 37.95 2.75
N SER A 128 33.47 38.86 1.94
CA SER A 128 32.02 39.09 1.89
C SER A 128 31.26 37.84 1.42
N CYS A 129 31.81 37.12 0.44
CA CYS A 129 31.24 35.86 -0.04
C CYS A 129 31.26 34.78 1.06
N GLY A 130 32.37 34.63 1.78
CA GLY A 130 32.49 33.68 2.89
C GLY A 130 31.51 33.99 4.03
N ILE A 131 31.39 35.26 4.44
CA ILE A 131 30.42 35.70 5.46
C ILE A 131 28.98 35.44 4.99
N THR A 132 28.68 35.72 3.72
CA THR A 132 27.35 35.46 3.14
C THR A 132 27.01 33.97 3.17
N LEU A 133 27.96 33.10 2.81
CA LEU A 133 27.79 31.64 2.85
C LEU A 133 27.57 31.12 4.27
N ILE A 134 28.33 31.64 5.25
CA ILE A 134 28.16 31.28 6.66
C ILE A 134 26.78 31.73 7.17
N GLY A 135 26.36 32.96 6.84
CA GLY A 135 25.03 33.46 7.16
C GLY A 135 23.92 32.61 6.52
N LEU A 136 24.12 32.16 5.29
CA LEU A 136 23.20 31.27 4.60
C LEU A 136 23.08 29.92 5.33
N VAL A 137 24.19 29.31 5.76
CA VAL A 137 24.18 28.06 6.54
C VAL A 137 23.40 28.23 7.85
N MET A 138 23.55 29.37 8.53
CA MET A 138 22.85 29.66 9.77
C MET A 138 21.32 29.72 9.58
N ILE A 139 20.86 30.25 8.44
CA ILE A 139 19.43 30.29 8.06
C ILE A 139 18.94 28.92 7.57
N LEU A 140 19.74 28.19 6.79
CA LEU A 140 19.38 26.87 6.25
C LEU A 140 19.36 25.77 7.32
N SER A 141 20.15 25.90 8.38
CA SER A 141 20.22 24.94 9.49
C SER A 141 18.84 24.63 10.10
N PRO A 142 18.05 25.60 10.60
CA PRO A 142 16.71 25.31 11.14
C PRO A 142 15.74 24.76 10.08
N ILE A 143 15.84 25.24 8.82
CA ILE A 143 15.00 24.76 7.72
C ILE A 143 15.24 23.27 7.47
N SER A 144 16.49 22.83 7.51
CA SER A 144 16.85 21.42 7.32
C SER A 144 16.24 20.50 8.38
N LEU A 145 16.22 20.94 9.64
CA LEU A 145 15.59 20.20 10.74
C LEU A 145 14.08 20.10 10.56
N ILE A 146 13.44 21.17 10.08
CA ILE A 146 12.01 21.15 9.73
C ILE A 146 11.76 20.12 8.64
N VAL A 147 12.55 20.14 7.56
CA VAL A 147 12.42 19.17 6.45
C VAL A 147 12.59 17.74 6.95
N ILE A 148 13.59 17.47 7.78
CA ILE A 148 13.85 16.14 8.35
C ILE A 148 12.66 15.69 9.22
N ASN A 149 12.13 16.57 10.07
CA ASN A 149 10.98 16.24 10.91
C ASN A 149 9.71 16.02 10.08
N TRP A 150 9.51 16.81 9.02
CA TRP A 150 8.42 16.64 8.08
C TRP A 150 8.50 15.29 7.36
N LEU A 151 9.71 14.89 6.96
CA LEU A 151 9.97 13.60 6.32
C LEU A 151 9.66 12.43 7.27
N LYS A 152 10.08 12.51 8.55
CA LYS A 152 9.73 11.51 9.57
C LYS A 152 8.21 11.40 9.77
N LEU A 153 7.50 12.53 9.76
CA LEU A 153 6.05 12.55 9.89
C LEU A 153 5.39 11.83 8.71
N MET A 154 5.83 12.11 7.48
CA MET A 154 5.33 11.42 6.28
C MET A 154 5.55 9.91 6.39
N PHE A 155 6.74 9.47 6.81
CA PHE A 155 7.03 8.05 7.00
C PHE A 155 6.10 7.40 8.05
N ASN A 156 5.89 8.07 9.18
CA ASN A 156 4.96 7.59 10.22
C ASN A 156 3.51 7.54 9.74
N LEU A 157 3.07 8.50 8.91
CA LEU A 157 1.74 8.50 8.31
C LEU A 157 1.57 7.34 7.34
N VAL A 158 2.56 7.06 6.50
CA VAL A 158 2.56 5.91 5.58
C VAL A 158 2.45 4.61 6.37
N ILE A 159 3.27 4.42 7.42
CA ILE A 159 3.19 3.22 8.29
C ILE A 159 1.81 3.10 8.94
N LYS A 160 1.31 4.17 9.55
CA LYS A 160 -0.03 4.16 10.17
C LYS A 160 -1.13 3.88 9.15
N TRP A 161 -1.00 4.38 7.93
CA TRP A 161 -1.97 4.17 6.86
C TRP A 161 -1.97 2.71 6.39
N ILE A 162 -0.79 2.13 6.14
CA ILE A 162 -0.63 0.69 5.84
C ILE A 162 -1.18 -0.17 6.99
N GLY A 163 -0.80 0.15 8.24
CA GLY A 163 -1.24 -0.57 9.42
C GLY A 163 -2.76 -0.53 9.60
N LYS A 164 -3.37 0.65 9.47
CA LYS A 164 -4.83 0.82 9.54
C LYS A 164 -5.54 0.07 8.43
N LYS A 165 -5.01 0.08 7.20
CA LYS A 165 -5.62 -0.62 6.06
C LYS A 165 -5.56 -2.14 6.18
N MET A 166 -4.54 -2.68 6.86
CA MET A 166 -4.42 -4.13 7.13
C MET A 166 -5.22 -4.57 8.36
N VAL A 167 -5.28 -3.76 9.42
CA VAL A 167 -6.01 -4.09 10.66
C VAL A 167 -7.53 -3.96 10.47
N ASN A 168 -8.01 -3.00 9.67
CA ASN A 168 -9.46 -2.83 9.43
C ASN A 168 -10.09 -3.98 8.62
N LYS A 169 -9.29 -4.89 8.05
CA LYS A 169 -9.78 -6.15 7.44
C LYS A 169 -9.88 -7.32 8.43
N LYS A 170 -9.28 -7.23 9.62
CA LYS A 170 -9.34 -8.30 10.64
C LYS A 170 -10.52 -8.17 11.60
N GLY A 171 -11.21 -7.03 11.63
CA GLY A 171 -12.38 -6.80 12.50
C GLY A 171 -13.72 -7.36 12.02
N VAL A 172 -13.78 -8.00 10.84
CA VAL A 172 -15.05 -8.49 10.24
C VAL A 172 -15.13 -10.03 10.24
N ARG A 173 -14.25 -10.74 10.96
CA ARG A 173 -14.20 -12.22 10.94
C ARG A 173 -14.24 -12.86 12.34
N HIS A 174 -14.78 -12.15 13.32
CA HIS A 174 -15.01 -12.69 14.67
C HIS A 174 -16.46 -12.50 15.12
N GLU A 175 -17.42 -12.71 14.21
CA GLU A 175 -18.82 -12.98 14.55
C GLU A 175 -19.36 -13.96 13.50
N SER A 176 -19.02 -15.24 13.66
CA SER A 176 -19.70 -16.38 13.02
C SER A 176 -19.46 -17.62 13.84
#